data_AF-A0A814CXA0-F1
#
_entry.id   AF-A0A814CXA0-F1
#
_cell.length_a   1.000
_cell.length_b   1.000
_cell.length_c   1.000
_cell.angle_alpha   90.00
_cell.angle_beta   90.00
_cell.angle_gamma   90.00
#
_symmetry.space_group_name_H-M   'P 1'
#
loop_
_entity.id
_entity.type
_entity.pdbx_description
1 polymer ?
#
loop_
_entity_poly.entity_id
_entity_poly.type
_entity_poly.pdbx_seq_one_letter_code
_entity_poly.pdbx_strand_id
1 'polypeptide(L)'
;MFFCRIVMALDLELAFIRSVLFIGIASDLGPKIVMIRKMTNDLILFIIVIVIFIFGYGVPSRSMTAYGTIDFKDQNIFRAIVYPVYYFVHGSIDNERTQLDGTPDSGETIVTQIIFAFHMLCSGM
;
A
#
# COMPACT_ATOMS: atom_id res chain seq x y z
N MET A 1 11.25 1.68 29.20
CA MET A 1 11.43 2.97 28.49
C MET A 1 10.92 2.97 27.04
N PHE A 2 11.18 1.94 26.22
CA PHE A 2 10.73 1.91 24.81
C PHE A 2 9.21 2.01 24.63
N PHE A 3 8.44 1.28 25.44
CA PHE A 3 6.98 1.29 25.35
C PHE A 3 6.37 2.68 25.57
N CYS A 4 6.89 3.46 26.53
CA CYS A 4 6.43 4.82 26.79
C CYS A 4 6.63 5.75 25.59
N ARG A 5 7.74 5.61 24.85
CA ARG A 5 8.00 6.43 23.65
C ARG A 5 7.01 6.12 22.53
N ILE A 6 6.69 4.83 22.34
CA ILE A 6 5.70 4.39 21.35
C ILE A 6 4.30 4.90 21.72
N VAL A 7 3.91 4.75 22.98
CA VAL A 7 2.59 5.20 23.47
C VAL A 7 2.45 6.73 23.35
N MET A 8 3.48 7.51 23.72
CA MET A 8 3.44 8.96 23.56
C MET A 8 3.35 9.40 22.09
N ALA A 9 4.00 8.67 21.17
CA ALA A 9 3.92 8.97 19.73
C ALA A 9 2.52 8.67 19.17
N LEU A 10 1.90 7.55 19.57
CA LEU A 10 0.54 7.20 19.16
C LEU A 10 -0.50 8.14 19.77
N ASP A 11 -0.33 8.55 21.02
CA ASP A 11 -1.22 9.51 21.68
C ASP A 11 -1.20 10.88 20.97
N LEU A 12 -0.02 11.30 20.50
CA LEU A 12 0.12 12.50 19.67
C LEU A 12 -0.66 12.38 18.35
N GLU A 13 -0.58 11.24 17.66
CA GLU A 13 -1.31 10.99 16.41
C GLU A 13 -2.83 11.03 16.62
N LEU A 14 -3.31 10.42 17.71
CA LEU A 14 -4.72 10.49 18.10
C LEU A 14 -5.16 11.92 18.46
N ALA A 15 -4.29 12.71 19.09
CA ALA A 15 -4.55 14.12 19.40
C ALA A 15 -4.71 14.97 18.12
N PHE A 16 -3.98 14.66 17.04
CA PHE A 16 -4.19 15.28 15.73
C PHE A 16 -5.54 14.91 15.11
N ILE A 17 -5.99 13.67 15.20
CA ILE A 17 -7.32 13.28 14.71
C ILE A 17 -8.42 14.03 15.50
N ARG A 18 -8.23 14.18 16.83
CA ARG A 18 -9.13 14.93 17.70
C ARG A 18 -9.18 16.41 17.32
N SER A 19 -8.06 17.01 16.93
CA SER A 19 -8.00 18.42 16.53
C SER A 19 -8.72 18.68 15.20
N VAL A 20 -8.65 17.75 14.24
CA VAL A 20 -9.44 17.82 12.98
C VAL A 20 -10.95 17.83 13.25
N LEU A 21 -11.41 17.02 14.21
CA LEU A 21 -12.82 17.02 14.63
C LEU A 21 -13.24 18.33 15.30
N PHE A 22 -12.35 18.94 16.08
CA PHE A 22 -12.60 20.24 16.72
C PHE A 22 -12.65 21.39 15.70
N ILE A 23 -11.79 21.35 14.67
CA ILE A 23 -11.82 22.30 13.54
C ILE A 23 -13.14 22.22 12.77
N GLY A 24 -13.79 21.05 12.74
CA GLY A 24 -15.13 20.87 12.14
C GLY A 24 -16.27 21.58 12.86
N ILE A 25 -16.06 22.05 14.08
CA ILE A 25 -17.06 22.81 14.84
C ILE A 25 -16.98 24.32 14.49
N ALA A 26 -15.86 24.79 13.93
CA ALA A 26 -15.72 26.16 13.47
C ALA A 26 -16.64 26.42 12.26
N SER A 27 -17.40 27.51 12.32
CA SER A 27 -18.50 27.86 11.40
C SER A 27 -18.10 27.90 9.92
N ASP A 28 -16.84 28.22 9.62
CA ASP A 28 -16.31 28.33 8.25
C ASP A 28 -15.86 27.01 7.63
N LEU A 29 -15.57 25.98 8.44
CA LEU A 29 -15.03 24.68 7.97
C LEU A 29 -16.03 23.52 8.10
N GLY A 30 -17.12 23.69 8.86
CA GLY A 30 -18.17 22.69 9.06
C GLY A 30 -18.74 22.09 7.76
N PRO A 31 -19.18 22.90 6.77
CA PRO A 31 -19.75 22.39 5.52
C PRO A 31 -18.74 21.58 4.68
N LYS A 32 -17.46 21.96 4.70
CA LYS A 32 -16.39 21.26 3.96
C LYS A 32 -16.08 19.90 4.58
N ILE A 33 -16.03 19.80 5.91
CA ILE A 33 -15.73 18.54 6.60
C ILE A 33 -16.89 17.53 6.45
N VAL A 34 -18.14 17.99 6.45
CA VAL A 34 -19.31 17.15 6.15
C VAL A 34 -19.27 16.65 4.68
N MET A 35 -18.80 17.48 3.75
CA MET A 35 -18.62 17.10 2.34
C MET A 35 -17.52 16.03 2.18
N ILE A 36 -16.35 16.18 2.82
CA ILE A 36 -15.29 15.16 2.85
C ILE A 36 -15.80 13.84 3.47
N ARG A 37 -16.60 13.91 4.54
CA ARG A 37 -17.17 12.70 5.17
C ARG A 37 -18.09 11.93 4.23
N LYS A 38 -18.83 12.64 3.38
CA LYS A 38 -19.74 12.02 2.41
C LYS A 38 -18.99 11.36 1.24
N MET A 39 -17.81 11.88 0.89
CA MET A 39 -16.94 11.28 -0.14
C MET A 39 -16.04 10.15 0.39
N THR A 40 -15.77 10.10 1.69
CA THR A 40 -14.97 9.02 2.30
C THR A 40 -15.66 7.66 2.23
N ASN A 41 -16.99 7.63 2.15
CA ASN A 41 -17.72 6.37 1.97
C ASN A 41 -17.42 5.71 0.61
N ASP A 42 -17.22 6.53 -0.43
CA ASP A 42 -16.81 6.07 -1.77
C ASP A 42 -15.32 5.65 -1.77
N LEU A 43 -14.50 6.39 -1.03
CA LEU A 43 -13.07 6.09 -0.83
C LEU A 43 -12.83 4.74 -0.12
N ILE A 44 -13.69 4.32 0.80
CA ILE A 44 -13.55 3.04 1.50
C ILE A 44 -13.70 1.87 0.52
N LEU A 45 -14.69 1.93 -0.38
CA LEU A 45 -14.86 0.92 -1.43
C LEU A 45 -13.66 0.91 -2.38
N PHE A 46 -13.13 2.09 -2.71
CA PHE A 46 -11.93 2.22 -3.52
C PHE A 46 -10.69 1.58 -2.88
N ILE A 47 -10.47 1.78 -1.58
CA ILE A 47 -9.35 1.15 -0.84
C ILE A 47 -9.49 -0.38 -0.85
N ILE A 48 -10.70 -0.92 -0.67
CA ILE A 48 -10.93 -2.37 -0.70
C ILE A 48 -10.54 -2.96 -2.07
N VAL A 49 -10.92 -2.28 -3.15
CA VAL A 49 -10.57 -2.67 -4.52
C VAL A 49 -9.06 -2.63 -4.72
N ILE A 50 -8.38 -1.56 -4.30
CA ILE A 50 -6.91 -1.46 -4.36
C ILE A 50 -6.27 -2.64 -3.62
N VAL A 51 -6.70 -2.96 -2.40
CA VAL A 51 -6.11 -4.07 -1.63
C VAL A 51 -6.22 -5.39 -2.38
N ILE A 52 -7.36 -5.67 -3.02
CA ILE A 52 -7.55 -6.88 -3.83
C ILE A 52 -6.57 -6.91 -5.02
N PHE A 53 -6.38 -5.78 -5.70
CA PHE A 53 -5.40 -5.67 -6.80
C PHE A 53 -3.95 -5.84 -6.32
N ILE A 54 -3.60 -5.28 -5.16
CA ILE A 54 -2.29 -5.46 -4.53
C ILE A 54 -2.01 -6.94 -4.28
N PHE A 55 -2.96 -7.69 -3.72
CA PHE A 55 -2.81 -9.13 -3.52
C PHE A 55 -2.75 -9.91 -4.85
N GLY A 56 -3.54 -9.48 -5.84
CA GLY A 56 -3.56 -10.08 -7.18
C GLY A 56 -2.23 -9.97 -7.92
N TYR A 57 -1.48 -8.87 -7.77
CA TYR A 57 -0.15 -8.71 -8.35
C TYR A 57 0.97 -9.28 -7.44
N GLY A 58 0.85 -9.04 -6.14
CA GLY A 58 1.91 -9.34 -5.18
C GLY A 58 2.13 -10.83 -4.92
N VAL A 59 1.07 -11.66 -4.95
CA VAL A 59 1.18 -13.11 -4.72
C VAL A 59 1.84 -13.83 -5.92
N PRO A 60 1.41 -13.60 -7.19
CA PRO A 60 2.03 -14.26 -8.34
C PRO A 60 3.48 -13.83 -8.58
N SER A 61 3.79 -12.54 -8.42
CA SER A 61 5.15 -12.02 -8.61
C SER A 61 6.16 -12.72 -7.69
N ARG A 62 5.83 -12.89 -6.40
CA ARG A 62 6.69 -13.64 -5.48
C ARG A 62 6.66 -15.14 -5.71
N SER A 63 5.52 -15.72 -6.08
CA SER A 63 5.42 -17.16 -6.35
C SER A 63 6.24 -17.60 -7.56
N MET A 64 6.39 -16.74 -8.56
CA MET A 64 7.14 -17.02 -9.78
C MET A 64 8.65 -16.91 -9.50
N THR A 65 9.09 -15.74 -9.00
CA THR A 65 10.51 -15.52 -8.65
C THR A 65 11.06 -16.49 -7.59
N ALA A 66 10.19 -17.07 -6.75
CA ALA A 66 10.61 -17.89 -5.63
C ALA A 66 10.49 -19.41 -5.88
N TYR A 67 10.30 -19.85 -7.13
CA TYR A 67 10.15 -21.26 -7.51
C TYR A 67 11.42 -22.14 -7.27
N GLY A 68 12.53 -21.58 -6.77
CA GLY A 68 13.79 -22.32 -6.58
C GLY A 68 14.39 -22.38 -5.18
N THR A 69 14.10 -21.46 -4.25
CA THR A 69 14.99 -21.22 -3.09
C THR A 69 14.35 -20.67 -1.80
N ILE A 70 13.06 -20.88 -1.53
CA ILE A 70 12.43 -20.36 -0.29
C ILE A 70 12.15 -21.42 0.76
N ASP A 71 12.86 -21.29 1.89
CA ASP A 71 12.38 -21.71 3.20
C ASP A 71 11.18 -20.85 3.60
N PHE A 72 10.02 -21.46 3.87
CA PHE A 72 8.77 -20.83 4.31
C PHE A 72 8.85 -20.15 5.71
N LYS A 73 10.05 -19.90 6.22
CA LYS A 73 10.30 -19.55 7.62
C LYS A 73 10.21 -18.04 7.90
N ASP A 74 10.23 -17.21 6.86
CA ASP A 74 10.26 -15.76 7.08
C ASP A 74 8.87 -15.14 7.19
N GLN A 75 8.58 -14.68 8.41
CA GLN A 75 7.48 -13.76 8.76
C GLN A 75 7.51 -12.44 7.93
N ASN A 76 8.55 -12.26 7.11
CA ASN A 76 8.77 -11.13 6.21
C ASN A 76 8.08 -11.26 4.85
N ILE A 77 7.50 -12.42 4.48
CA ILE A 77 6.86 -12.62 3.16
C ILE A 77 5.70 -11.63 2.95
N PHE A 78 4.84 -11.44 3.96
CA PHE A 78 3.73 -10.48 3.88
C PHE A 78 4.25 -9.04 3.71
N ARG A 79 5.34 -8.71 4.41
CA ARG A 79 6.01 -7.42 4.32
C ARG A 79 6.60 -7.20 2.92
N ALA A 80 7.23 -8.22 2.36
CA ALA A 80 7.85 -8.19 1.03
C ALA A 80 6.82 -8.11 -0.11
N ILE A 81 5.58 -8.56 0.12
CA ILE A 81 4.48 -8.45 -0.85
C ILE A 81 3.83 -7.07 -0.77
N VAL A 82 3.53 -6.58 0.44
CA VAL A 82 2.73 -5.36 0.63
C VAL A 82 3.54 -4.08 0.44
N TYR A 83 4.79 -4.04 0.91
CA TYR A 83 5.62 -2.84 0.85
C TYR A 83 5.89 -2.31 -0.57
N PRO A 84 6.35 -3.12 -1.55
CA PRO A 84 6.66 -2.58 -2.89
C PRO A 84 5.42 -2.00 -3.57
N VAL A 85 4.27 -2.65 -3.41
CA VAL A 85 3.03 -2.19 -4.05
C VAL A 85 2.45 -0.96 -3.34
N TYR A 86 2.65 -0.81 -2.03
CA TYR A 86 2.28 0.41 -1.32
C TYR A 86 3.07 1.64 -1.82
N TYR A 87 4.38 1.48 -2.07
CA TYR A 87 5.21 2.55 -2.65
C TYR A 87 4.87 2.84 -4.11
N PHE A 88 4.40 1.84 -4.86
CA PHE A 88 3.94 2.01 -6.24
C PHE A 88 2.73 2.95 -6.33
N VAL A 89 1.76 2.84 -5.42
CA VAL A 89 0.59 3.74 -5.35
C VAL A 89 1.00 5.20 -5.10
N HIS A 90 2.12 5.44 -4.42
CA HIS A 90 2.67 6.78 -4.18
C HIS A 90 3.55 7.32 -5.34
N GLY A 91 3.73 6.56 -6.43
CA GLY A 91 4.44 7.01 -7.63
C GLY A 91 5.97 6.83 -7.61
N SER A 92 6.55 6.14 -6.63
CA SER A 92 7.99 5.84 -6.62
C SER A 92 8.29 4.51 -7.33
N ILE A 93 8.47 4.55 -8.65
CA ILE A 93 8.72 3.37 -9.52
C ILE A 93 10.15 2.81 -9.37
N ASP A 94 11.09 3.62 -8.86
CA ASP A 94 12.52 3.28 -8.87
C ASP A 94 12.91 2.12 -7.95
N ASN A 95 12.16 1.87 -6.87
CA ASN A 95 12.48 0.83 -5.89
C ASN A 95 12.05 -0.59 -6.29
N GLU A 96 11.13 -0.71 -7.25
CA GLU A 96 10.62 -2.01 -7.73
C GLU A 96 11.53 -2.59 -8.81
N ARG A 97 12.06 -1.74 -9.71
CA ARG A 97 13.05 -2.14 -10.72
C ARG A 97 14.27 -2.82 -10.10
N THR A 98 14.79 -2.29 -9.00
CA THR A 98 15.96 -2.85 -8.31
C THR A 98 15.70 -4.20 -7.66
N GLN A 99 14.45 -4.53 -7.29
CA GLN A 99 14.09 -5.85 -6.74
C GLN A 99 13.88 -6.91 -7.83
N LEU A 100 13.55 -6.50 -9.05
CA LEU A 100 13.35 -7.39 -10.20
C LEU A 100 14.66 -7.75 -10.92
N ASP A 101 15.73 -6.97 -10.73
CA ASP A 101 17.07 -7.23 -11.29
C ASP A 101 17.89 -8.26 -10.48
N GLY A 102 17.35 -8.76 -9.35
CA GLY A 102 17.95 -9.81 -8.53
C GLY A 102 17.75 -11.22 -9.09
N THR A 103 18.45 -11.53 -10.18
CA THR A 103 18.56 -12.84 -10.87
C THR A 103 17.32 -13.31 -11.64
N PRO A 104 17.30 -13.16 -12.98
CA PRO A 104 16.23 -13.63 -13.83
C PRO A 104 16.57 -14.90 -14.64
N ASP A 105 15.69 -15.90 -14.57
CA ASP A 105 15.44 -16.82 -15.68
C ASP A 105 14.56 -16.10 -16.72
N SER A 106 15.04 -16.08 -17.97
CA SER A 106 14.57 -15.23 -19.07
C SER A 106 13.09 -15.39 -19.48
N GLY A 107 12.41 -16.46 -19.06
CA GLY A 107 10.98 -16.68 -19.33
C GLY A 107 10.04 -16.03 -18.30
N GLU A 108 10.47 -15.93 -17.04
CA GLU A 108 9.60 -15.47 -15.94
C GLU A 108 9.54 -13.94 -15.84
N THR A 109 10.58 -13.25 -16.31
CA THR A 109 10.61 -11.78 -16.39
C THR A 109 9.56 -11.22 -17.34
N ILE A 110 9.31 -11.90 -18.48
CA ILE A 110 8.33 -11.45 -19.47
C ILE A 110 6.91 -11.52 -18.88
N VAL A 111 6.59 -12.59 -18.16
CA VAL A 111 5.27 -12.76 -17.54
C VAL A 111 5.07 -11.73 -16.42
N THR A 112 6.07 -11.50 -15.56
CA THR A 112 6.00 -10.46 -14.52
C THR A 112 5.85 -9.06 -15.11
N GLN A 113 6.55 -8.75 -16.21
CA GLN A 113 6.41 -7.46 -16.91
C GLN A 113 5.02 -7.26 -17.52
N ILE A 114 4.39 -8.31 -18.06
CA ILE A 114 3.02 -8.24 -18.60
C ILE A 114 2.00 -8.02 -17.48
N ILE A 115 2.13 -8.73 -16.36
CA ILE A 115 1.24 -8.55 -15.19
C ILE A 115 1.41 -7.13 -14.61
N PHE A 116 2.65 -6.63 -14.53
CA PHE A 116 2.93 -5.26 -14.10
C PHE A 116 2.31 -4.20 -15.04
N ALA A 117 2.44 -4.39 -16.36
CA ALA A 117 1.85 -3.49 -17.34
C ALA A 117 0.31 -3.47 -17.27
N PHE A 118 -0.32 -4.63 -17.06
CA PHE A 118 -1.77 -4.73 -16.89
C PHE A 118 -2.24 -4.08 -15.57
N HIS A 119 -1.50 -4.29 -14.47
CA HIS A 119 -1.80 -3.65 -13.19
C HIS A 119 -1.66 -2.12 -13.27
N MET A 120 -0.65 -1.61 -13.97
CA MET A 120 -0.45 -0.18 -14.21
C MET A 120 -1.60 0.44 -15.02
N LEU A 121 -2.14 -0.30 -15.99
CA LEU A 121 -3.31 0.12 -16.78
C LEU A 121 -4.60 0.14 -15.95
N CYS A 122 -4.77 -0.83 -15.04
CA CYS A 122 -5.96 -0.93 -14.18
C CYS A 122 -5.96 0.08 -13.02
N SER A 123 -4.78 0.45 -12.49
CA SER A 123 -4.66 1.39 -11.37
C SER A 123 -4.52 2.86 -11.82
N GLY A 124 -4.32 3.11 -13.13
CA GLY A 124 -4.26 4.43 -13.73
C GLY A 124 -5.60 4.96 -14.26
N MET A 125 -6.70 4.23 -14.04
CA MET A 125 -8.08 4.66 -14.29
C MET A 125 -8.75 5.21 -13.03
#